data_AF-A0A0M3J7P6-F1
#
_entry.id   AF-A0A0M3J7P6-F1
#
_cell.length_a   1.000
_cell.length_b   1.000
_cell.length_c   1.000
_cell.angle_alpha   90.00
_cell.angle_beta   90.00
_cell.angle_gamma   90.00
#
_symmetry.space_group_name_H-M   'P 1'
#
loop_
_entity.id
_entity.type
_entity.pdbx_description
1 polymer ?
#
loop_
_entity_poly.entity_id
_entity_poly.type
_entity_poly.pdbx_seq_one_letter_code
_entity_poly.pdbx_strand_id
1 'polypeptide(L)'
;MKDYDIHCYRAILERLMVNYYRNKYKNFANNDEVYGQLINSHRHQQMKNVKQSAFDSFSSYLQKALSDKPQLLNDIRTMLQKDPSMQSAIDVMLAQSHRLLSLYCMRLLLAKLTETLILEDRYCFIRENGFRAHLIPLFDPCLSSRNIAIISYK
;
A
#
# COMPACT_ATOMS: atom_id res chain seq x y z
N MET A 1 -0.16 -0.13 20.44
CA MET A 1 1.12 0.22 19.77
C MET A 1 1.55 -0.81 18.73
N LYS A 2 1.27 -2.12 18.92
CA LYS A 2 1.58 -3.19 17.94
C LYS A 2 0.76 -3.13 16.62
N ASP A 3 -0.41 -2.49 16.61
CA ASP A 3 -1.33 -2.54 15.46
C ASP A 3 -0.81 -1.89 14.17
N TYR A 4 0.23 -1.06 14.26
CA TYR A 4 0.80 -0.35 13.10
C TYR A 4 2.00 -1.06 12.48
N ASP A 5 2.51 -2.11 13.13
CA ASP A 5 3.68 -2.85 12.65
C ASP A 5 3.38 -3.55 11.32
N ILE A 6 2.13 -3.95 11.08
CA ILE A 6 1.71 -4.53 9.80
C ILE A 6 1.99 -3.62 8.60
N HIS A 7 1.77 -2.30 8.76
CA HIS A 7 2.00 -1.36 7.67
C HIS A 7 3.49 -1.19 7.40
N CYS A 8 4.30 -1.20 8.46
CA CYS A 8 5.76 -1.18 8.35
C CYS A 8 6.28 -2.43 7.65
N TYR A 9 5.84 -3.61 8.10
CA TYR A 9 6.26 -4.89 7.51
C TYR A 9 5.83 -5.00 6.05
N ARG A 10 4.62 -4.54 5.72
CA ARG A 10 4.14 -4.49 4.33
C ARG A 10 5.02 -3.59 3.47
N ALA A 11 5.32 -2.38 3.93
CA ALA A 11 6.16 -1.44 3.18
C ALA A 11 7.58 -1.97 2.97
N ILE A 12 8.17 -2.62 4.00
CA ILE A 12 9.48 -3.27 3.88
C ILE A 12 9.44 -4.40 2.86
N LEU A 13 8.42 -5.26 2.91
CA LEU A 13 8.27 -6.35 1.95
C LEU A 13 8.11 -5.85 0.50
N GLU A 14 7.30 -4.81 0.30
CA GLU A 14 7.15 -4.18 -1.02
C GLU A 14 8.50 -3.65 -1.53
N ARG A 15 9.30 -3.01 -0.68
CA ARG A 15 10.66 -2.56 -1.02
C ARG A 15 11.59 -3.72 -1.38
N LEU A 16 11.56 -4.82 -0.63
CA LEU A 16 12.36 -6.01 -0.91
C LEU A 16 11.98 -6.66 -2.23
N MET A 17 10.68 -6.76 -2.54
CA MET A 17 10.21 -7.26 -3.83
C MET A 17 10.68 -6.39 -4.99
N VAL A 18 10.60 -5.06 -4.87
CA VAL A 18 11.09 -4.13 -5.90
C VAL A 18 12.59 -4.34 -6.14
N ASN A 19 13.40 -4.46 -5.08
CA ASN A 19 14.83 -4.72 -5.20
C ASN A 19 15.11 -6.09 -5.84
N TYR A 20 14.38 -7.12 -5.44
CA TYR A 20 14.50 -8.46 -6.01
C TYR A 20 14.24 -8.44 -7.52
N TYR A 21 13.12 -7.88 -7.98
CA TYR A 21 12.79 -7.85 -9.41
C TYR A 21 13.74 -6.97 -10.22
N ARG A 22 14.18 -5.83 -9.66
CA ARG A 22 15.22 -5.00 -10.28
C ARG A 22 16.51 -5.79 -10.48
N ASN A 23 16.94 -6.57 -9.49
CA ASN A 23 18.14 -7.39 -9.60
C ASN A 23 17.95 -8.57 -10.57
N LYS A 24 16.80 -9.24 -10.52
CA LYS A 24 16.45 -10.37 -11.40
C LYS A 24 16.49 -9.98 -12.87
N TYR A 25 15.97 -8.80 -13.20
CA TYR A 25 15.88 -8.32 -14.58
C TYR A 25 16.98 -7.32 -14.96
N LYS A 26 18.02 -7.15 -14.12
CA LYS A 26 19.10 -6.18 -14.34
C LYS A 26 19.78 -6.33 -15.71
N ASN A 27 19.89 -7.56 -16.21
CA ASN A 27 20.50 -7.84 -17.51
C ASN A 27 19.68 -7.31 -18.71
N PHE A 28 18.39 -7.01 -18.50
CA PHE A 28 17.50 -6.43 -19.51
C PHE A 28 17.46 -4.90 -19.42
N ALA A 29 18.15 -4.27 -18.46
CA ALA A 29 18.07 -2.82 -18.22
C ALA A 29 18.54 -1.97 -19.40
N ASN A 30 19.31 -2.52 -20.35
CA ASN A 30 19.73 -1.82 -21.57
C ASN A 30 18.59 -1.65 -22.58
N ASN A 31 17.48 -2.37 -22.40
CA ASN A 31 16.28 -2.25 -23.23
C ASN A 31 15.13 -1.77 -22.33
N ASP A 32 14.98 -0.45 -22.24
CA ASP A 32 14.04 0.23 -21.35
C ASP A 32 12.59 -0.26 -21.53
N GLU A 33 12.18 -0.60 -22.76
CA GLU A 33 10.83 -1.09 -23.04
C GLU A 33 10.61 -2.48 -22.43
N VAL A 34 11.52 -3.43 -22.69
CA VAL A 34 11.44 -4.80 -22.17
C VAL A 34 11.57 -4.80 -20.64
N TYR A 35 12.53 -4.04 -20.11
CA TYR A 35 12.72 -3.91 -18.67
C TYR A 35 11.49 -3.28 -18.00
N GLY A 36 10.92 -2.23 -18.59
CA GLY A 36 9.69 -1.59 -18.11
C GLY A 36 8.51 -2.55 -18.05
N GLN A 37 8.31 -3.36 -19.10
CA GLN A 37 7.26 -4.39 -19.14
C GLN A 37 7.46 -5.46 -18.04
N LEU A 38 8.69 -5.95 -17.87
CA LEU A 38 9.04 -6.93 -16.84
C LEU A 38 8.82 -6.41 -15.43
N ILE A 39 9.20 -5.16 -15.13
CA ILE A 39 8.97 -4.57 -13.81
C ILE A 39 7.47 -4.30 -13.58
N ASN A 40 6.76 -3.77 -14.59
CA ASN A 40 5.33 -3.45 -14.46
C ASN A 40 4.46 -4.69 -14.25
N SER A 41 4.80 -5.84 -14.86
CA SER A 41 4.09 -7.10 -14.63
C SER A 41 4.09 -7.56 -13.16
N HIS A 42 5.04 -7.07 -12.34
CA HIS A 42 5.16 -7.43 -10.92
C HIS A 42 4.78 -6.30 -9.96
N ARG A 43 4.55 -5.07 -10.47
CA ARG A 43 4.28 -3.86 -9.67
C ARG A 43 2.99 -3.93 -8.86
N HIS A 44 2.01 -4.68 -9.35
CA HIS A 44 0.70 -4.88 -8.71
C HIS A 44 0.50 -6.29 -8.15
N GLN A 45 1.61 -7.03 -7.98
CA GLN A 45 1.54 -8.38 -7.44
C GLN A 45 0.96 -8.36 -6.02
N GLN A 46 -0.21 -8.98 -5.85
CA GLN A 46 -0.89 -9.04 -4.57
C GLN A 46 -0.14 -9.97 -3.59
N MET A 47 -0.06 -9.53 -2.33
CA MET A 47 0.38 -10.34 -1.20
C MET A 47 -0.84 -10.87 -0.45
N LYS A 48 -0.67 -11.97 0.27
CA LYS A 48 -1.74 -12.48 1.14
C LYS A 48 -2.06 -11.46 2.23
N ASN A 49 -3.35 -11.31 2.55
CA ASN A 49 -3.76 -10.51 3.68
C ASN A 49 -3.41 -11.26 4.98
N VAL A 50 -2.47 -10.72 5.76
CA VAL A 50 -2.02 -11.30 7.02
C VAL A 50 -2.63 -10.52 8.16
N LYS A 51 -3.38 -11.19 9.04
CA LYS A 51 -3.92 -10.55 10.25
C LYS A 51 -2.79 -10.20 11.22
N GLN A 52 -2.91 -9.09 11.94
CA GLN A 52 -1.92 -8.66 12.95
C GLN A 52 -1.64 -9.76 14.00
N SER A 53 -2.68 -10.46 14.46
CA SER A 53 -2.56 -11.55 15.43
C SER A 53 -1.82 -12.79 14.89
N ALA A 54 -1.52 -12.81 13.59
CA ALA A 54 -0.85 -13.94 12.97
C ALA A 54 0.68 -13.77 12.94
N PHE A 55 1.31 -12.75 13.50
CA PHE A 55 2.77 -12.66 13.47
C PHE A 55 3.33 -11.87 14.65
N ASP A 56 4.54 -12.25 15.06
CA ASP A 56 5.26 -11.58 16.16
C ASP A 56 6.56 -10.89 15.69
N SER A 57 6.97 -11.13 14.44
CA SER A 57 8.18 -10.56 13.84
C SER A 57 8.04 -10.38 12.34
N PHE A 58 8.93 -9.57 11.75
CA PHE A 58 8.98 -9.39 10.30
C PHE A 58 9.21 -10.70 9.56
N SER A 59 10.05 -11.60 10.09
CA SER A 59 10.30 -12.92 9.49
C SER A 59 9.03 -13.79 9.46
N SER A 60 8.26 -13.81 10.56
CA SER A 60 6.97 -14.52 10.60
C SER A 60 5.95 -13.90 9.65
N TYR A 61 5.90 -12.57 9.57
CA TYR A 61 5.03 -11.86 8.62
C TYR A 61 5.38 -12.22 7.18
N LEU A 62 6.67 -12.17 6.81
CA LEU A 62 7.18 -12.49 5.47
C LEU A 62 6.72 -13.88 5.02
N GLN A 63 6.84 -14.88 5.90
CA GLN A 63 6.41 -16.26 5.63
C GLN A 63 4.91 -16.35 5.33
N LYS A 64 4.08 -15.65 6.10
CA LYS A 64 2.63 -15.69 5.94
C LYS A 64 2.17 -14.91 4.71
N ALA A 65 2.78 -13.75 4.47
CA ALA A 65 2.46 -12.85 3.35
C ALA A 65 2.81 -13.47 1.99
N LEU A 66 3.85 -14.31 1.93
CA LEU A 66 4.32 -15.00 0.73
C LEU A 66 4.05 -16.52 0.76
N SER A 67 3.11 -16.99 1.59
CA SER A 67 2.81 -18.43 1.72
C SER A 67 2.32 -19.07 0.41
N ASP A 68 1.75 -18.28 -0.50
CA ASP A 68 1.32 -18.67 -1.85
C ASP A 68 2.44 -18.55 -2.90
N LYS A 69 3.63 -18.07 -2.53
CA LYS A 69 4.75 -17.76 -3.43
C LYS A 69 6.09 -18.26 -2.85
N PRO A 70 6.28 -19.58 -2.74
CA PRO A 70 7.43 -20.16 -2.05
C PRO A 70 8.78 -19.87 -2.74
N GLN A 71 8.80 -19.79 -4.08
CA GLN A 71 10.00 -19.45 -4.84
C GLN A 71 10.48 -18.03 -4.50
N LEU A 72 9.56 -17.05 -4.54
CA LEU A 72 9.86 -15.66 -4.18
C LEU A 72 10.33 -15.54 -2.73
N LEU A 73 9.71 -16.27 -1.80
CA LEU A 73 10.12 -16.29 -0.40
C LEU A 73 11.57 -16.79 -0.24
N ASN A 74 11.94 -17.86 -0.94
CA ASN A 74 13.29 -18.42 -0.88
C ASN A 74 14.33 -17.49 -1.52
N ASP A 75 13.98 -16.86 -2.64
CA ASP A 75 14.85 -15.91 -3.31
C ASP A 75 15.11 -14.67 -2.44
N ILE A 76 14.07 -14.11 -1.82
CA ILE A 76 14.20 -12.98 -0.89
C ILE A 76 15.07 -13.37 0.31
N ARG A 77 14.87 -14.55 0.89
CA ARG A 77 15.75 -15.04 1.99
C ARG A 77 17.20 -15.15 1.56
N THR A 78 17.44 -15.70 0.38
CA THR A 78 18.80 -15.83 -0.19
C THR A 78 19.43 -14.46 -0.41
N MET A 79 18.64 -13.49 -0.89
CA MET A 79 19.08 -12.10 -1.07
C MET A 79 19.47 -11.45 0.27
N LEU A 80 18.67 -11.64 1.32
CA LEU A 80 18.97 -11.12 2.67
C LEU A 80 20.22 -11.76 3.28
N GLN A 81 20.46 -13.05 3.02
CA GLN A 81 21.67 -13.74 3.50
C GLN A 81 22.94 -13.27 2.78
N LYS A 82 22.84 -12.96 1.48
CA LYS A 82 24.00 -12.53 0.66
C LYS A 82 24.46 -11.11 0.97
N ASP A 83 23.56 -10.25 1.45
CA ASP A 83 23.86 -8.84 1.74
C ASP A 83 23.46 -8.47 3.17
N PRO A 84 24.40 -8.56 4.13
CA PRO A 84 24.16 -8.18 5.53
C PRO A 84 23.73 -6.72 5.70
N SER A 85 24.07 -5.83 4.75
CA SER A 85 23.67 -4.42 4.80
C SER A 85 22.17 -4.22 4.56
N MET A 86 21.53 -5.14 3.86
CA MET A 86 20.07 -5.13 3.69
C MET A 86 19.35 -5.46 5.00
N GLN A 87 19.89 -6.39 5.79
CA GLN A 87 19.32 -6.73 7.09
C GLN A 87 19.41 -5.55 8.06
N SER A 88 20.57 -4.88 8.11
CA SER A 88 20.71 -3.67 8.95
C SER A 88 19.80 -2.53 8.49
N ALA A 89 19.60 -2.36 7.17
CA ALA A 89 18.64 -1.40 6.64
C ALA A 89 17.20 -1.72 7.06
N ILE A 90 16.80 -2.99 7.08
CA ILE A 90 15.49 -3.42 7.58
C ILE A 90 15.36 -3.05 9.06
N ASP A 91 16.36 -3.35 9.89
CA ASP A 91 16.32 -3.08 11.32
C ASP A 91 16.21 -1.57 11.60
N VAL A 92 16.91 -0.73 10.84
CA VAL A 92 16.79 0.73 10.90
C VAL A 92 15.38 1.18 10.49
N MET A 93 14.80 0.60 9.43
CA MET A 93 13.44 0.92 9.01
C MET A 93 12.40 0.52 10.07
N LEU A 94 12.60 -0.64 10.71
CA LEU A 94 11.75 -1.12 11.80
C LEU A 94 11.84 -0.20 13.03
N ALA A 95 13.03 0.27 13.39
CA ALA A 95 13.21 1.24 14.46
C ALA A 95 12.51 2.60 14.19
N GLN A 96 12.28 2.91 12.92
CA GLN A 96 11.59 4.12 12.46
C GLN A 96 10.10 3.91 12.17
N SER A 97 9.48 2.83 12.66
CA SER A 97 8.06 2.53 12.45
C SER A 97 7.11 3.70 12.81
N HIS A 98 7.46 4.47 13.84
CA HIS A 98 6.73 5.67 14.25
C HIS A 98 6.67 6.76 13.17
N ARG A 99 7.70 6.91 12.33
CA ARG A 99 7.67 7.88 11.22
C ARG A 99 6.68 7.46 10.14
N LEU A 100 6.63 6.16 9.85
CA LEU A 100 5.65 5.62 8.91
C LEU A 100 4.23 5.79 9.45
N LEU A 101 4.03 5.60 10.75
CA LEU A 101 2.77 5.87 11.42
C LEU A 101 2.35 7.33 11.24
N SER A 102 3.25 8.30 11.48
CA SER A 102 2.93 9.72 11.28
C SER A 102 2.50 10.04 9.85
N LEU A 103 3.20 9.49 8.85
CA LEU A 103 2.82 9.63 7.44
C LEU A 103 1.48 8.96 7.13
N TYR A 104 1.20 7.81 7.74
CA TYR A 104 -0.07 7.12 7.59
C TYR A 104 -1.23 7.93 8.18
N CYS A 105 -1.05 8.50 9.37
CA CYS A 105 -2.03 9.41 9.98
C CYS A 105 -2.27 10.63 9.09
N MET A 106 -1.21 11.24 8.56
CA MET A 106 -1.33 12.36 7.61
C MET A 106 -2.10 11.94 6.36
N ARG A 107 -1.83 10.75 5.81
CA ARG A 107 -2.57 10.20 4.68
C ARG A 107 -4.05 9.99 4.99
N LEU A 108 -4.39 9.48 6.19
CA LEU A 108 -5.79 9.31 6.61
C LEU A 108 -6.52 10.64 6.75
N LEU A 109 -5.87 11.65 7.33
CA LEU A 109 -6.41 13.01 7.43
C LEU A 109 -6.65 13.62 6.04
N LEU A 110 -5.65 13.53 5.16
CA LEU A 110 -5.76 14.02 3.79
C LEU A 110 -6.82 13.26 3.00
N ALA A 111 -6.97 11.95 3.20
CA ALA A 111 -7.99 11.17 2.51
C ALA A 111 -9.40 11.74 2.75
N LYS A 112 -9.72 12.13 3.99
CA LYS A 112 -11.03 12.72 4.30
C LYS A 112 -11.20 14.11 3.66
N LEU A 113 -10.17 14.94 3.71
CA LEU A 113 -10.20 16.24 3.04
C LEU A 113 -10.39 16.10 1.52
N THR A 114 -9.63 15.20 0.89
CA THR A 114 -9.72 14.96 -0.55
C THR A 114 -11.09 14.42 -0.96
N GLU A 115 -11.71 13.57 -0.14
CA GLU A 115 -13.05 13.07 -0.37
C GLU A 115 -14.07 14.22 -0.38
N THR A 116 -14.04 15.10 0.63
CA THR A 116 -14.92 16.28 0.68
C THR A 116 -14.74 17.18 -0.54
N LEU A 117 -13.49 17.48 -0.91
CA LEU A 117 -13.21 18.34 -2.08
C LEU A 117 -13.74 17.73 -3.38
N ILE A 118 -13.55 16.42 -3.58
CA ILE A 118 -14.06 15.72 -4.77
C ILE A 118 -15.60 15.73 -4.78
N LEU A 119 -16.24 15.50 -3.64
CA LEU A 119 -17.71 15.50 -3.55
C LEU A 119 -18.29 16.88 -3.86
N GLU A 120 -17.69 17.96 -3.33
CA GLU A 120 -18.09 19.33 -3.61
C GLU A 120 -17.89 19.70 -5.09
N ASP A 121 -16.74 19.37 -5.68
CA ASP A 121 -16.47 19.59 -7.11
C ASP A 121 -17.55 18.92 -7.99
N ARG A 122 -17.84 17.64 -7.72
CA ARG A 122 -18.87 16.88 -8.47
C ARG A 122 -20.27 17.43 -8.23
N TYR A 123 -20.58 17.86 -7.01
CA TYR A 123 -21.85 18.47 -6.67
C TYR A 123 -22.08 19.79 -7.44
N CYS A 124 -21.09 20.67 -7.46
CA CYS A 124 -21.13 21.93 -8.22
C CYS A 124 -21.32 21.66 -9.71
N PHE A 125 -20.52 20.75 -10.28
CA PHE A 125 -20.64 20.37 -11.69
C PHE A 125 -22.06 19.91 -12.07
N ILE A 126 -22.70 19.08 -11.25
CA ILE A 126 -24.06 18.59 -11.54
C ILE A 126 -25.07 19.74 -11.53
N ARG A 127 -24.94 20.68 -10.58
CA ARG A 127 -25.84 21.84 -10.48
C ARG A 127 -25.68 22.82 -11.63
N GLU A 128 -24.45 23.06 -12.07
CA GLU A 128 -24.16 23.90 -13.24
C GLU A 128 -24.79 23.34 -14.53
N ASN A 129 -24.94 22.01 -14.62
CA ASN A 129 -25.64 21.34 -15.71
C ASN A 129 -27.18 21.38 -15.60
N GLY A 130 -27.74 22.15 -14.66
CA GLY A 130 -29.18 22.37 -14.52
C GLY A 130 -29.93 21.29 -13.72
N PHE A 131 -29.22 20.34 -13.12
CA PHE A 131 -29.85 19.34 -12.24
C PHE A 131 -29.96 19.87 -10.81
N ARG A 132 -30.98 19.41 -10.08
CA ARG A 132 -31.01 19.54 -8.63
C ARG A 132 -30.17 18.40 -8.06
N ALA A 133 -29.24 18.73 -7.17
CA ALA A 133 -28.39 17.75 -6.50
C ALA A 133 -28.40 18.00 -4.99
N HIS A 134 -28.11 16.96 -4.21
CA HIS A 134 -27.92 17.02 -2.76
C HIS A 134 -26.79 16.07 -2.33
N LEU A 135 -26.05 16.48 -1.31
CA LEU A 135 -25.10 15.62 -0.59
C LEU A 135 -25.81 15.06 0.66
N ILE A 136 -25.94 13.74 0.74
CA ILE A 136 -26.73 13.08 1.79
C ILE A 136 -25.86 12.05 2.51
N PRO A 137 -25.82 12.06 3.87
CA PRO A 137 -25.18 11.00 4.63
C PRO A 137 -26.00 9.70 4.53
N LEU A 138 -25.39 8.62 4.03
CA LEU A 138 -26.00 7.30 3.90
C LEU A 138 -25.95 6.47 5.19
N PHE A 139 -24.92 6.66 6.02
CA PHE A 139 -24.71 5.91 7.25
C PHE A 139 -23.82 6.67 8.24
N ASP A 140 -23.70 6.12 9.45
CA ASP A 140 -22.84 6.66 10.50
C ASP A 140 -21.37 6.76 10.01
N PRO A 141 -20.76 7.96 10.01
CA PRO A 141 -19.36 8.13 9.62
C PRO A 141 -18.37 7.30 10.45
N CYS A 142 -18.75 6.85 11.65
CA CYS A 142 -17.94 5.94 12.48
C CYS A 142 -17.84 4.54 11.87
N LEU A 143 -18.84 4.09 11.09
CA LEU A 143 -18.82 2.79 10.42
C LEU A 143 -17.93 2.82 9.16
N SER A 144 -17.95 3.93 8.43
CA SER A 144 -17.06 4.15 7.30
C SER A 144 -16.97 5.64 7.01
N SER A 145 -15.76 6.12 6.72
CA SER A 145 -15.55 7.52 6.34
C SER A 145 -16.24 7.88 5.03
N ARG A 146 -16.53 6.89 4.17
CA ARG A 146 -17.19 7.08 2.86
C ARG A 146 -18.71 7.10 2.96
N ASN A 147 -19.24 8.00 3.77
CA ASN A 147 -20.65 7.98 4.16
C ASN A 147 -21.54 8.96 3.41
N ILE A 148 -21.03 9.73 2.44
CA ILE A 148 -21.82 10.76 1.74
C ILE A 148 -22.09 10.31 0.30
N ALA A 149 -23.32 10.45 -0.15
CA ALA A 149 -23.73 10.24 -1.53
C ALA A 149 -24.20 11.54 -2.18
N ILE A 150 -23.93 11.69 -3.46
CA ILE A 150 -24.56 12.72 -4.30
C ILE A 150 -25.81 12.11 -4.92
N ILE A 151 -26.97 12.70 -4.65
CA ILE A 151 -28.23 12.35 -5.30
C ILE A 151 -28.64 13.52 -6.19
N SER A 152 -28.91 13.25 -7.46
CA SER A 152 -29.42 14.25 -8.39
C SER A 152 -30.73 13.82 -9.04
N TYR A 153 -31.55 14.80 -9.40
CA TYR A 153 -32.80 14.61 -10.11
C TYR A 153 -33.08 15.81 -11.03
N LYS A 154 -33.89 15.53 -12.04
CA LYS A 154 -34.31 16.49 -13.06
C LYS A 154 -35.56 17.23 -12.61
#